data_AF-A0A1F5YGJ4-F1
#
_entry.id   AF-A0A1F5YGJ4-F1
#
_cell.length_a   1.000
_cell.length_b   1.000
_cell.length_c   1.000
_cell.angle_alpha   90.00
_cell.angle_beta   90.00
_cell.angle_gamma   90.00
#
_symmetry.space_group_name_H-M   'P 1'
#
loop_
_entity.id
_entity.type
_entity.pdbx_description
1 polymer ?
#
loop_
_entity_poly.entity_id
_entity_poly.type
_entity_poly.pdbx_seq_one_letter_code
_entity_poly.pdbx_strand_id
1 'polypeptide(L)'
;MVGIYTFEGGMISVIFADAAQFILILIGTLVGYTFIAGQVGWLSGIIEKSTPAFMNFVPPAGKFDYKFIIAILFLGINAFCCDQGIIQRSFGSKNVKTLVVASLAACNLGMYNFISEAGQAAHEGISIIWHEWTGNMAFAFCGLFIMPGFRRLNLTTIPEFMGLRYGKKAHSITAVMYALKSAGKLGLGMYLIGITGATIVPQINFYWWVLIFTVVVGIILTPVNPFHFFAGLAAPLLNANAATMDPDAIMTQLYVSSIPVGLLGVFIVGLLASQLSTVDAELNAGATVVAQDIWQRLRRSVPGAAEKLRFSRIMTVVMTALMVLFALLALASGRSVVENFLSLIGIFDTPIFVVAIIYGLKGRRINEAGAVAGYLGGALIGGITSYYCTRHHIPDYLWWTTLNAFLGALLITPLVSRFFAPPDSERVEKIRRSDKGTAEEWYSVIPRSIPGKITLGVIIAGAALFFAGIIVGGMGSAQASWMAVGGMVVYFTGCGTRLLFK
;
A
#
# COMPACT_ATOMS: atom_id res chain seq x y z
N MET A 1 -18.37 -12.03 15.84
CA MET A 1 -19.06 -11.91 14.54
C MET A 1 -18.21 -12.45 13.39
N VAL A 2 -17.11 -11.79 12.99
CA VAL A 2 -16.34 -12.19 11.79
C VAL A 2 -15.90 -13.66 11.81
N GLY A 3 -15.24 -14.12 12.87
CA GLY A 3 -14.84 -15.53 13.00
C GLY A 3 -15.97 -16.57 12.96
N ILE A 4 -17.24 -16.15 12.96
CA ILE A 4 -18.41 -17.02 12.77
C ILE A 4 -18.83 -16.98 11.29
N TYR A 5 -19.17 -15.81 10.73
CA TYR A 5 -19.61 -15.74 9.34
C TYR A 5 -18.51 -16.12 8.33
N THR A 6 -17.23 -15.83 8.62
CA THR A 6 -16.10 -16.23 7.76
C THR A 6 -15.90 -17.75 7.78
N PHE A 7 -16.31 -18.42 8.86
CA PHE A 7 -16.27 -19.87 8.99
C PHE A 7 -17.46 -20.54 8.27
N GLU A 8 -18.64 -19.92 8.29
CA GLU A 8 -19.86 -20.45 7.66
C GLU A 8 -20.02 -20.07 6.16
N GLY A 9 -19.58 -18.88 5.76
CA GLY A 9 -19.78 -18.31 4.41
C GLY A 9 -18.50 -18.03 3.61
N GLY A 10 -17.31 -18.21 4.21
CA GLY A 10 -16.02 -18.12 3.53
C GLY A 10 -15.74 -16.80 2.79
N MET A 11 -14.94 -16.87 1.73
CA MET A 11 -14.49 -15.72 0.94
C MET A 11 -15.64 -14.93 0.30
N ILE A 12 -16.78 -15.56 0.00
CA ILE A 12 -17.97 -14.87 -0.54
C ILE A 12 -18.55 -13.93 0.51
N SER A 13 -18.65 -14.38 1.78
CA SER A 13 -19.18 -13.54 2.85
C SER A 13 -18.25 -12.40 3.22
N VAL A 14 -16.92 -12.56 3.03
CA VAL A 14 -15.97 -11.43 3.10
C VAL A 14 -16.31 -10.41 2.01
N ILE A 15 -16.38 -10.81 0.74
CA ILE A 15 -16.66 -9.88 -0.39
C ILE A 15 -17.99 -9.11 -0.21
N PHE A 16 -19.06 -9.76 0.28
CA PHE A 16 -20.33 -9.08 0.54
C PHE A 16 -20.23 -8.07 1.69
N ALA A 17 -19.50 -8.42 2.74
CA ALA A 17 -19.27 -7.53 3.85
C ALA A 17 -18.45 -6.30 3.39
N ASP A 18 -17.39 -6.53 2.61
CA ASP A 18 -16.53 -5.47 2.09
C ASP A 18 -17.32 -4.46 1.24
N ALA A 19 -18.25 -4.97 0.41
CA ALA A 19 -19.16 -4.16 -0.40
C ALA A 19 -20.21 -3.39 0.44
N ALA A 20 -20.67 -3.92 1.56
CA ALA A 20 -21.59 -3.21 2.46
C ALA A 20 -20.88 -2.02 3.15
N GLN A 21 -19.64 -2.21 3.60
CA GLN A 21 -18.92 -1.15 4.29
C GLN A 21 -18.34 -0.08 3.38
N PHE A 22 -18.06 -0.40 2.11
CA PHE A 22 -17.83 0.60 1.08
C PHE A 22 -18.88 1.71 1.14
N ILE A 23 -20.15 1.34 1.15
CA ILE A 23 -21.28 2.27 1.09
C ILE A 23 -21.30 3.16 2.34
N LEU A 24 -21.07 2.59 3.53
CA LEU A 24 -21.00 3.34 4.78
C LEU A 24 -19.86 4.38 4.80
N ILE A 25 -18.66 4.01 4.36
CA ILE A 25 -17.51 4.91 4.35
C ILE A 25 -17.56 5.91 3.18
N LEU A 26 -18.12 5.54 2.04
CA LEU A 26 -18.44 6.46 0.93
C LEU A 26 -19.43 7.54 1.39
N ILE A 27 -20.54 7.15 2.02
CA ILE A 27 -21.52 8.08 2.61
C ILE A 27 -20.84 8.94 3.67
N GLY A 28 -20.08 8.34 4.60
CA GLY A 28 -19.31 9.05 5.61
C GLY A 28 -18.36 10.11 5.04
N THR A 29 -17.66 9.77 3.95
CA THR A 29 -16.80 10.72 3.22
C THR A 29 -17.59 11.88 2.67
N LEU A 30 -18.69 11.60 1.95
CA LEU A 30 -19.51 12.62 1.30
C LEU A 30 -20.16 13.55 2.34
N VAL A 31 -20.62 13.00 3.46
CA VAL A 31 -21.14 13.76 4.61
C VAL A 31 -20.04 14.63 5.22
N GLY A 32 -18.90 14.05 5.61
CA GLY A 32 -17.79 14.78 6.23
C GLY A 32 -17.25 15.91 5.34
N TYR A 33 -17.04 15.63 4.04
CA TYR A 33 -16.67 16.66 3.07
C TYR A 33 -17.76 17.72 2.90
N THR A 34 -19.04 17.35 2.84
CA THR A 34 -20.15 18.32 2.70
C THR A 34 -20.20 19.30 3.87
N PHE A 35 -20.08 18.81 5.11
CA PHE A 35 -20.08 19.67 6.30
C PHE A 35 -18.80 20.51 6.44
N ILE A 36 -17.63 19.96 6.11
CA ILE A 36 -16.35 20.67 6.22
C ILE A 36 -16.16 21.66 5.07
N ALA A 37 -16.24 21.21 3.83
CA ALA A 37 -16.04 22.05 2.66
C ALA A 37 -17.17 23.08 2.48
N GLY A 38 -18.41 22.75 2.87
CA GLY A 38 -19.53 23.68 2.86
C GLY A 38 -19.27 24.95 3.67
N GLN A 39 -18.60 24.86 4.82
CA GLN A 39 -18.24 26.01 5.66
C GLN A 39 -17.24 26.97 4.99
N VAL A 40 -16.33 26.45 4.15
CA VAL A 40 -15.30 27.27 3.48
C VAL A 40 -15.72 27.78 2.09
N GLY A 41 -16.83 27.31 1.53
CA GLY A 41 -17.28 27.66 0.17
C GLY A 41 -16.95 26.60 -0.89
N TRP A 42 -16.89 25.32 -0.48
CA TRP A 42 -16.51 24.16 -1.29
C TRP A 42 -15.11 24.29 -1.92
N LEU A 43 -14.80 23.47 -2.92
CA LEU A 43 -13.49 23.49 -3.60
C LEU A 43 -13.11 24.88 -4.13
N SER A 44 -14.07 25.66 -4.63
CA SER A 44 -13.83 27.05 -5.07
C SER A 44 -13.34 27.92 -3.91
N GLY A 45 -14.01 27.88 -2.76
CA GLY A 45 -13.62 28.63 -1.57
C GLY A 45 -12.34 28.13 -0.92
N ILE A 46 -12.00 26.84 -1.05
CA ILE A 46 -10.67 26.31 -0.68
C ILE A 46 -9.61 26.95 -1.59
N ILE A 47 -9.77 26.90 -2.92
CA ILE A 47 -8.82 27.48 -3.88
C ILE A 47 -8.65 28.99 -3.65
N GLU A 48 -9.73 29.72 -3.40
CA GLU A 48 -9.73 31.18 -3.20
C GLU A 48 -9.05 31.61 -1.88
N LYS A 49 -9.19 30.82 -0.81
CA LYS A 49 -8.69 31.14 0.54
C LYS A 49 -7.33 30.52 0.86
N SER A 50 -6.91 29.50 0.12
CA SER A 50 -5.58 28.87 0.24
C SER A 50 -4.51 29.66 -0.51
N THR A 51 -3.24 29.50 -0.11
CA THR A 51 -2.13 30.13 -0.84
C THR A 51 -1.83 29.36 -2.14
N PRO A 52 -1.28 30.01 -3.18
CA PRO A 52 -0.85 29.33 -4.41
C PRO A 52 0.21 28.24 -4.17
N ALA A 53 0.98 28.32 -3.09
CA ALA A 53 1.92 27.28 -2.69
C ALA A 53 1.19 26.04 -2.11
N PHE A 54 0.20 26.24 -1.25
CA PHE A 54 -0.62 25.19 -0.65
C PHE A 54 -1.46 24.43 -1.71
N MET A 55 -1.85 25.12 -2.78
CA MET A 55 -2.54 24.54 -3.94
C MET A 55 -1.62 24.12 -5.09
N ASN A 56 -0.29 24.16 -4.91
CA ASN A 56 0.64 23.66 -5.93
C ASN A 56 0.74 22.13 -5.82
N PHE A 57 0.38 21.43 -6.90
CA PHE A 57 0.54 19.98 -6.96
C PHE A 57 2.01 19.57 -7.06
N VAL A 58 2.89 20.37 -7.68
CA VAL A 58 4.30 20.01 -7.86
C VAL A 58 5.20 21.11 -7.26
N PRO A 59 5.33 21.17 -5.93
CA PRO A 59 6.18 22.16 -5.29
C PRO A 59 7.68 21.85 -5.50
N PRO A 60 8.52 22.89 -5.70
CA PRO A 60 9.97 22.73 -5.90
C PRO A 60 10.72 22.34 -4.62
N ALA A 61 10.12 22.60 -3.45
CA ALA A 61 10.65 22.25 -2.13
C ALA A 61 9.48 22.12 -1.14
N GLY A 62 9.68 21.35 -0.06
CA GLY A 62 8.66 20.99 0.93
C GLY A 62 8.73 19.49 1.27
N LYS A 63 7.89 18.99 2.18
CA LYS A 63 7.88 17.57 2.57
C LYS A 63 7.41 16.66 1.42
N PHE A 64 6.51 17.16 0.59
CA PHE A 64 5.95 16.48 -0.58
C PHE A 64 6.33 17.19 -1.88
N ASP A 65 7.63 17.44 -2.07
CA ASP A 65 8.15 18.07 -3.29
C ASP A 65 8.26 17.10 -4.48
N TYR A 66 8.80 17.60 -5.60
CA TYR A 66 9.08 16.78 -6.79
C TYR A 66 9.93 15.52 -6.52
N LYS A 67 10.81 15.52 -5.50
CA LYS A 67 11.60 14.34 -5.09
C LYS A 67 10.72 13.31 -4.40
N PHE A 68 9.82 13.74 -3.50
CA PHE A 68 8.79 12.87 -2.94
C PHE A 68 7.92 12.26 -4.03
N ILE A 69 7.48 13.02 -5.04
CA ILE A 69 6.61 12.52 -6.12
C ILE A 69 7.33 11.43 -6.96
N ILE A 70 8.65 11.56 -7.19
CA ILE A 70 9.46 10.52 -7.84
C ILE A 70 9.63 9.30 -6.92
N ALA A 71 9.95 9.54 -5.63
CA ALA A 71 10.15 8.49 -4.63
C ALA A 71 8.89 7.63 -4.45
N ILE A 72 7.71 8.27 -4.41
CA ILE A 72 6.44 7.62 -4.10
C ILE A 72 5.86 6.84 -5.29
N LEU A 73 6.07 7.31 -6.53
CA LEU A 73 5.80 6.50 -7.73
C LEU A 73 6.70 5.26 -7.78
N PHE A 74 7.99 5.41 -7.50
CA PHE A 74 8.94 4.29 -7.48
C PHE A 74 8.60 3.28 -6.38
N LEU A 75 8.28 3.78 -5.18
CA LEU A 75 7.81 2.97 -4.05
C LEU A 75 6.50 2.24 -4.37
N GLY A 76 5.55 2.91 -5.00
CA GLY A 76 4.29 2.29 -5.46
C GLY A 76 4.52 1.16 -6.46
N ILE A 77 5.45 1.31 -7.41
CA ILE A 77 5.82 0.23 -8.35
C ILE A 77 6.38 -0.97 -7.57
N ASN A 78 7.28 -0.72 -6.62
CA ASN A 78 7.86 -1.78 -5.78
C ASN A 78 6.77 -2.52 -4.98
N ALA A 79 5.87 -1.76 -4.33
CA ALA A 79 4.77 -2.26 -3.52
C ALA A 79 3.76 -3.08 -4.36
N PHE A 80 3.13 -2.47 -5.36
CA PHE A 80 2.05 -3.11 -6.11
C PHE A 80 2.51 -4.28 -6.98
N CYS A 81 3.80 -4.33 -7.38
CA CYS A 81 4.36 -5.48 -8.08
C CYS A 81 4.74 -6.65 -7.15
N CYS A 82 4.71 -6.47 -5.82
CA CYS A 82 4.97 -7.50 -4.83
C CYS A 82 3.85 -7.64 -3.78
N ASP A 83 2.70 -6.99 -3.99
CA ASP A 83 1.58 -7.09 -3.05
C ASP A 83 0.84 -8.43 -3.18
N GLN A 84 0.81 -9.13 -2.05
CA GLN A 84 0.18 -10.44 -1.91
C GLN A 84 -1.33 -10.42 -2.21
N GLY A 85 -2.04 -9.39 -1.74
CA GLY A 85 -3.49 -9.30 -1.85
C GLY A 85 -3.95 -9.04 -3.29
N ILE A 86 -3.26 -8.13 -3.98
CA ILE A 86 -3.47 -7.83 -5.40
C ILE A 86 -3.18 -9.05 -6.27
N ILE A 87 -2.11 -9.80 -5.97
CA ILE A 87 -1.82 -11.06 -6.65
C ILE A 87 -2.94 -12.07 -6.40
N GLN A 88 -3.29 -12.38 -5.15
CA GLN A 88 -4.36 -13.32 -4.82
C GLN A 88 -5.71 -12.96 -5.48
N ARG A 89 -6.14 -11.69 -5.41
CA ARG A 89 -7.35 -11.16 -6.09
C ARG A 89 -7.25 -11.32 -7.62
N SER A 90 -6.06 -11.14 -8.19
CA SER A 90 -5.76 -11.36 -9.62
C SER A 90 -5.80 -12.82 -10.07
N PHE A 91 -5.79 -13.80 -9.16
CA PHE A 91 -5.96 -15.22 -9.48
C PHE A 91 -7.36 -15.76 -9.15
N GLY A 92 -8.08 -15.18 -8.19
CA GLY A 92 -9.48 -15.54 -7.91
C GLY A 92 -10.47 -15.15 -9.04
N SER A 93 -10.09 -14.20 -9.90
CA SER A 93 -10.93 -13.65 -10.97
C SER A 93 -10.89 -14.49 -12.26
N LYS A 94 -12.05 -15.06 -12.65
CA LYS A 94 -12.18 -15.91 -13.86
C LYS A 94 -11.89 -15.22 -15.20
N ASN A 95 -11.91 -13.89 -15.28
CA ASN A 95 -11.56 -13.12 -16.47
C ASN A 95 -11.05 -11.71 -16.09
N VAL A 96 -10.46 -10.98 -17.02
CA VAL A 96 -9.84 -9.67 -16.73
C VAL A 96 -10.87 -8.56 -16.43
N LYS A 97 -12.06 -8.56 -17.04
CA LYS A 97 -13.08 -7.54 -16.72
C LYS A 97 -13.59 -7.69 -15.29
N THR A 98 -13.83 -8.93 -14.87
CA THR A 98 -14.13 -9.25 -13.47
C THR A 98 -12.95 -8.92 -12.55
N LEU A 99 -11.69 -9.07 -12.99
CA LEU A 99 -10.54 -8.58 -12.21
C LEU A 99 -10.55 -7.06 -12.04
N VAL A 100 -10.67 -6.28 -13.12
CA VAL A 100 -10.65 -4.82 -13.04
C VAL A 100 -11.77 -4.31 -12.15
N VAL A 101 -12.98 -4.85 -12.29
CA VAL A 101 -14.11 -4.52 -11.40
C VAL A 101 -13.85 -4.96 -9.96
N ALA A 102 -13.34 -6.17 -9.71
CA ALA A 102 -13.06 -6.65 -8.35
C ALA A 102 -11.89 -5.90 -7.68
N SER A 103 -10.89 -5.45 -8.44
CA SER A 103 -9.78 -4.65 -7.91
C SER A 103 -10.21 -3.23 -7.57
N LEU A 104 -11.01 -2.57 -8.45
CA LEU A 104 -11.62 -1.28 -8.14
C LEU A 104 -12.58 -1.40 -6.95
N ALA A 105 -13.32 -2.51 -6.86
CA ALA A 105 -14.16 -2.89 -5.72
C ALA A 105 -13.36 -3.43 -4.50
N ALA A 106 -12.02 -3.33 -4.51
CA ALA A 106 -11.17 -3.75 -3.40
C ALA A 106 -9.96 -2.81 -3.16
N CYS A 107 -10.01 -1.58 -3.66
CA CYS A 107 -9.05 -0.53 -3.30
C CYS A 107 -9.22 -0.15 -1.82
N ASN A 108 -8.16 -0.25 -1.03
CA ASN A 108 -8.23 -0.08 0.41
C ASN A 108 -8.35 1.41 0.79
N LEU A 109 -9.55 1.90 1.11
CA LEU A 109 -9.69 3.10 1.95
C LEU A 109 -9.78 2.69 3.41
N GLY A 110 -8.71 2.92 4.16
CA GLY A 110 -8.69 2.72 5.60
C GLY A 110 -8.88 4.02 6.36
N MET A 111 -9.04 3.90 7.68
CA MET A 111 -8.86 4.97 8.67
C MET A 111 -7.62 5.84 8.40
N TYR A 112 -6.56 5.22 7.90
CA TYR A 112 -5.35 5.80 7.32
C TYR A 112 -5.59 7.03 6.41
N ASN A 113 -6.40 6.90 5.36
CA ASN A 113 -6.60 7.97 4.37
C ASN A 113 -7.41 9.14 4.97
N PHE A 114 -8.44 8.82 5.76
CA PHE A 114 -9.34 9.81 6.37
C PHE A 114 -8.69 10.68 7.43
N ILE A 115 -7.68 10.14 8.11
CA ILE A 115 -7.14 10.75 9.31
C ILE A 115 -5.68 11.19 9.08
N SER A 116 -4.81 10.27 8.65
CA SER A 116 -3.39 10.57 8.45
C SER A 116 -3.15 11.34 7.16
N GLU A 117 -3.69 10.91 6.02
CA GLU A 117 -3.42 11.58 4.73
C GLU A 117 -4.11 12.92 4.58
N ALA A 118 -5.39 13.01 4.95
CA ALA A 118 -6.09 14.28 5.01
C ALA A 118 -5.49 15.22 6.08
N GLY A 119 -4.93 14.68 7.17
CA GLY A 119 -4.13 15.44 8.14
C GLY A 119 -2.81 15.97 7.57
N GLN A 120 -2.10 15.16 6.78
CA GLN A 120 -0.92 15.62 6.02
C GLN A 120 -1.29 16.69 4.98
N ALA A 121 -2.47 16.59 4.34
CA ALA A 121 -2.97 17.61 3.40
C ALA A 121 -3.24 18.96 4.10
N ALA A 122 -3.66 18.94 5.38
CA ALA A 122 -3.82 20.14 6.17
C ALA A 122 -2.49 20.86 6.46
N HIS A 123 -1.38 20.12 6.63
CA HIS A 123 -0.05 20.71 6.86
C HIS A 123 0.64 21.16 5.57
N GLU A 124 0.71 20.27 4.58
CA GLU A 124 1.65 20.38 3.45
C GLU A 124 0.96 20.76 2.13
N GLY A 125 -0.37 20.92 2.14
CA GLY A 125 -1.16 21.26 0.97
C GLY A 125 -1.42 20.08 0.03
N ILE A 126 -1.87 20.38 -1.19
CA ILE A 126 -2.49 19.40 -2.09
C ILE A 126 -1.52 18.34 -2.64
N SER A 127 -0.20 18.58 -2.63
CA SER A 127 0.79 17.69 -3.24
C SER A 127 0.77 16.24 -2.70
N ILE A 128 0.31 16.02 -1.46
CA ILE A 128 0.16 14.66 -0.91
C ILE A 128 -0.78 13.76 -1.74
N ILE A 129 -1.68 14.34 -2.54
CA ILE A 129 -2.56 13.60 -3.46
C ILE A 129 -1.78 12.73 -4.46
N TRP A 130 -0.51 13.03 -4.73
CA TRP A 130 0.35 12.21 -5.57
C TRP A 130 0.66 10.84 -4.97
N HIS A 131 0.53 10.62 -3.66
CA HIS A 131 0.64 9.27 -3.09
C HIS A 131 -0.40 8.34 -3.74
N GLU A 132 -1.68 8.70 -3.65
CA GLU A 132 -2.79 7.96 -4.26
C GLU A 132 -2.69 7.97 -5.80
N TRP A 133 -2.41 9.11 -6.42
CA TRP A 133 -2.44 9.20 -7.89
C TRP A 133 -1.27 8.46 -8.55
N THR A 134 -0.05 8.56 -8.03
CA THR A 134 1.08 7.75 -8.51
C THR A 134 0.96 6.29 -8.09
N GLY A 135 0.31 6.02 -6.95
CA GLY A 135 -0.04 4.66 -6.55
C GLY A 135 -0.95 3.98 -7.56
N ASN A 136 -2.01 4.66 -8.01
CA ASN A 136 -2.89 4.18 -9.08
C ASN A 136 -2.15 4.01 -10.43
N MET A 137 -1.18 4.89 -10.74
CA MET A 137 -0.32 4.77 -11.93
C MET A 137 0.58 3.52 -11.84
N ALA A 138 1.18 3.26 -10.67
CA ALA A 138 1.98 2.09 -10.38
C ALA A 138 1.17 0.78 -10.36
N PHE A 139 -0.08 0.83 -9.89
CA PHE A 139 -1.01 -0.29 -9.94
C PHE A 139 -1.38 -0.66 -11.39
N ALA A 140 -1.69 0.33 -12.22
CA ALA A 140 -1.91 0.12 -13.66
C ALA A 140 -0.65 -0.44 -14.36
N PHE A 141 0.54 0.04 -14.00
CA PHE A 141 1.81 -0.53 -14.47
C PHE A 141 1.97 -2.00 -14.06
N CYS A 142 1.72 -2.35 -12.79
CA CYS A 142 1.76 -3.75 -12.33
C CYS A 142 0.80 -4.63 -13.17
N GLY A 143 -0.46 -4.20 -13.31
CA GLY A 143 -1.49 -4.92 -14.05
C GLY A 143 -1.17 -5.17 -15.54
N LEU A 144 -0.48 -4.22 -16.19
CA LEU A 144 -0.15 -4.29 -17.63
C LEU A 144 1.21 -4.95 -17.92
N PHE A 145 2.20 -4.82 -17.04
CA PHE A 145 3.59 -5.22 -17.32
C PHE A 145 4.10 -6.40 -16.49
N ILE A 146 3.55 -6.63 -15.28
CA ILE A 146 4.04 -7.66 -14.35
C ILE A 146 3.03 -8.80 -14.18
N MET A 147 1.75 -8.49 -13.95
CA MET A 147 0.71 -9.49 -13.73
C MET A 147 0.53 -10.53 -14.86
N PRO A 148 0.73 -10.21 -16.16
CA PRO A 148 0.72 -11.23 -17.21
C PRO A 148 1.80 -12.31 -17.03
N GLY A 149 2.96 -11.96 -16.48
CA GLY A 149 4.05 -12.92 -16.22
C GLY A 149 3.70 -13.88 -15.09
N PHE A 150 3.17 -13.37 -13.98
CA PHE A 150 2.66 -14.20 -12.89
C PHE A 150 1.51 -15.09 -13.34
N ARG A 151 0.54 -14.56 -14.11
CA ARG A 151 -0.64 -15.32 -14.55
C ARG A 151 -0.29 -16.58 -15.34
N ARG A 152 0.73 -16.52 -16.20
CA ARG A 152 1.22 -17.71 -16.95
C ARG A 152 1.94 -18.76 -16.09
N LEU A 153 2.25 -18.46 -14.83
CA LEU A 153 2.87 -19.39 -13.88
C LEU A 153 1.85 -20.09 -12.96
N ASN A 154 0.57 -19.67 -12.96
CA ASN A 154 -0.47 -20.13 -12.01
C ASN A 154 -0.06 -20.03 -10.53
N LEU A 155 0.73 -19.02 -10.17
CA LEU A 155 1.22 -18.78 -8.82
C LEU A 155 0.26 -17.90 -8.02
N THR A 156 -0.02 -18.28 -6.78
CA THR A 156 -0.99 -17.60 -5.92
C THR A 156 -0.37 -16.55 -5.00
N THR A 157 0.95 -16.59 -4.77
CA THR A 157 1.64 -15.72 -3.80
C THR A 157 3.09 -15.37 -4.21
N ILE A 158 3.62 -14.27 -3.67
CA ILE A 158 5.05 -13.90 -3.83
C ILE A 158 6.00 -14.88 -3.11
N PRO A 159 5.72 -15.35 -1.88
CA PRO A 159 6.44 -16.48 -1.28
C PRO A 159 6.47 -17.71 -2.21
N GLU A 160 5.36 -18.10 -2.83
CA GLU A 160 5.31 -19.26 -3.74
C GLU A 160 6.19 -19.05 -4.98
N PHE A 161 6.16 -17.85 -5.59
CA PHE A 161 7.09 -17.47 -6.66
C PHE A 161 8.56 -17.62 -6.22
N MET A 162 8.91 -17.10 -5.05
CA MET A 162 10.26 -17.20 -4.48
C MET A 162 10.66 -18.67 -4.23
N GLY A 163 9.72 -19.52 -3.86
CA GLY A 163 9.90 -20.96 -3.76
C GLY A 163 10.17 -21.66 -5.08
N LEU A 164 9.39 -21.32 -6.11
CA LEU A 164 9.53 -21.90 -7.46
C LEU A 164 10.82 -21.41 -8.14
N ARG A 165 11.17 -20.13 -8.00
CA ARG A 165 12.35 -19.52 -8.63
C ARG A 165 13.66 -19.86 -7.92
N TYR A 166 13.67 -19.85 -6.59
CA TYR A 166 14.90 -19.95 -5.79
C TYR A 166 14.91 -21.20 -4.92
N GLY A 167 13.96 -21.34 -3.98
CA GLY A 167 13.85 -22.55 -3.16
C GLY A 167 13.17 -22.34 -1.80
N LYS A 168 13.31 -23.36 -0.94
CA LYS A 168 12.61 -23.44 0.35
C LYS A 168 13.02 -22.32 1.33
N LYS A 169 14.30 -21.92 1.36
CA LYS A 169 14.75 -20.82 2.24
C LYS A 169 14.22 -19.48 1.75
N ALA A 170 14.30 -19.22 0.44
CA ALA A 170 13.75 -18.00 -0.15
C ALA A 170 12.25 -17.89 0.10
N HIS A 171 11.50 -18.98 -0.12
CA HIS A 171 10.09 -19.08 0.21
C HIS A 171 9.77 -18.75 1.67
N SER A 172 10.35 -19.49 2.63
CA SER A 172 10.05 -19.30 4.05
C SER A 172 10.47 -17.92 4.57
N ILE A 173 11.60 -17.38 4.11
CA ILE A 173 12.06 -16.05 4.52
C ILE A 173 11.14 -14.96 3.95
N THR A 174 10.69 -15.07 2.70
CA THR A 174 9.70 -14.14 2.14
C THR A 174 8.35 -14.22 2.87
N ALA A 175 7.93 -15.41 3.30
CA ALA A 175 6.74 -15.58 4.15
C ALA A 175 6.88 -14.91 5.53
N VAL A 176 8.04 -15.04 6.21
CA VAL A 176 8.32 -14.33 7.48
C VAL A 176 8.32 -12.81 7.28
N MET A 177 9.03 -12.32 6.27
CA MET A 177 9.15 -10.88 6.01
C MET A 177 7.79 -10.25 5.65
N TYR A 178 6.94 -10.96 4.90
CA TYR A 178 5.56 -10.54 4.63
C TYR A 178 4.72 -10.48 5.91
N ALA A 179 4.78 -11.52 6.77
CA ALA A 179 4.07 -11.51 8.05
C ALA A 179 4.53 -10.37 8.98
N LEU A 180 5.84 -10.08 9.00
CA LEU A 180 6.40 -8.97 9.79
C LEU A 180 5.97 -7.59 9.25
N LYS A 181 6.00 -7.39 7.93
CA LYS A 181 5.43 -6.21 7.27
C LYS A 181 3.95 -6.02 7.59
N SER A 182 3.17 -7.10 7.50
CA SER A 182 1.74 -7.12 7.78
C SER A 182 1.46 -6.70 9.23
N ALA A 183 2.14 -7.29 10.22
CA ALA A 183 2.06 -6.86 11.62
C ALA A 183 2.44 -5.38 11.81
N GLY A 184 3.42 -4.87 11.05
CA GLY A 184 3.78 -3.46 11.00
C GLY A 184 2.65 -2.55 10.52
N LYS A 185 2.08 -2.85 9.35
CA LYS A 185 0.90 -2.16 8.80
C LYS A 185 -0.27 -2.15 9.79
N LEU A 186 -0.47 -3.24 10.53
CA LEU A 186 -1.52 -3.32 11.54
C LEU A 186 -1.23 -2.50 12.81
N GLY A 187 0.02 -2.45 13.27
CA GLY A 187 0.40 -1.61 14.40
C GLY A 187 0.17 -0.12 14.13
N LEU A 188 0.42 0.30 12.90
CA LEU A 188 0.07 1.64 12.42
C LEU A 188 -1.44 1.91 12.41
N GLY A 189 -2.26 0.92 12.03
CA GLY A 189 -3.71 0.99 12.18
C GLY A 189 -4.15 1.12 13.65
N MET A 190 -3.55 0.36 14.55
CA MET A 190 -3.82 0.46 16.00
C MET A 190 -3.41 1.81 16.59
N TYR A 191 -2.33 2.43 16.10
CA TYR A 191 -1.92 3.77 16.50
C TYR A 191 -2.97 4.83 16.09
N LEU A 192 -3.52 4.77 14.87
CA LEU A 192 -4.61 5.66 14.43
C LEU A 192 -5.87 5.50 15.27
N ILE A 193 -6.24 4.26 15.62
CA ILE A 193 -7.32 3.98 16.57
C ILE A 193 -7.02 4.65 17.91
N GLY A 194 -5.79 4.50 18.43
CA GLY A 194 -5.36 5.06 19.71
C GLY A 194 -5.48 6.58 19.76
N ILE A 195 -5.00 7.30 18.73
CA ILE A 195 -5.16 8.76 18.62
C ILE A 195 -6.64 9.12 18.51
N THR A 196 -7.37 8.48 17.60
CA THR A 196 -8.76 8.86 17.30
C THR A 196 -9.67 8.66 18.51
N GLY A 197 -9.50 7.54 19.23
CA GLY A 197 -10.17 7.32 20.50
C GLY A 197 -9.81 8.40 21.53
N ALA A 198 -8.53 8.72 21.69
CA ALA A 198 -8.07 9.72 22.67
C ALA A 198 -8.58 11.14 22.35
N THR A 199 -8.71 11.49 21.08
CA THR A 199 -9.30 12.77 20.64
C THR A 199 -10.81 12.84 20.91
N ILE A 200 -11.52 11.71 20.79
CA ILE A 200 -12.99 11.64 20.94
C ILE A 200 -13.43 11.47 22.40
N VAL A 201 -12.69 10.70 23.21
CA VAL A 201 -12.89 10.59 24.65
C VAL A 201 -11.55 10.81 25.37
N PRO A 202 -11.16 12.07 25.63
CA PRO A 202 -9.90 12.42 26.30
C PRO A 202 -9.72 11.83 27.72
N GLN A 203 -10.82 11.35 28.33
CA GLN A 203 -10.80 10.65 29.61
C GLN A 203 -10.11 9.26 29.53
N ILE A 204 -10.00 8.68 28.33
CA ILE A 204 -9.39 7.37 28.11
C ILE A 204 -8.03 7.57 27.42
N ASN A 205 -6.97 7.19 28.12
CA ASN A 205 -5.60 7.30 27.61
C ASN A 205 -5.39 6.45 26.34
N PHE A 206 -4.60 6.96 25.39
CA PHE A 206 -4.12 6.27 24.18
C PHE A 206 -3.79 4.78 24.40
N TYR A 207 -3.05 4.42 25.45
CA TYR A 207 -2.65 3.02 25.70
C TYR A 207 -3.87 2.12 25.97
N TRP A 208 -4.89 2.63 26.67
CA TRP A 208 -6.13 1.89 26.88
C TRP A 208 -6.92 1.74 25.59
N TRP A 209 -6.94 2.75 24.71
CA TRP A 209 -7.58 2.62 23.40
C TRP A 209 -6.92 1.56 22.51
N VAL A 210 -5.58 1.56 22.43
CA VAL A 210 -4.83 0.50 21.72
C VAL A 210 -5.16 -0.87 22.30
N LEU A 211 -5.16 -1.04 23.63
CA LEU A 211 -5.48 -2.32 24.28
C LEU A 211 -6.93 -2.77 24.05
N ILE A 212 -7.91 -1.88 24.27
CA ILE A 212 -9.35 -2.16 24.09
C ILE A 212 -9.60 -2.63 22.66
N PHE A 213 -9.16 -1.87 21.66
CA PHE A 213 -9.42 -2.24 20.27
C PHE A 213 -8.58 -3.42 19.78
N THR A 214 -7.39 -3.65 20.33
CA THR A 214 -6.61 -4.89 20.11
C THR A 214 -7.36 -6.14 20.61
N VAL A 215 -8.20 -6.02 21.64
CA VAL A 215 -9.02 -7.12 22.18
C VAL A 215 -10.38 -7.25 21.46
N VAL A 216 -10.91 -6.15 20.92
CA VAL A 216 -12.26 -6.06 20.31
C VAL A 216 -12.28 -6.32 18.79
N VAL A 217 -11.14 -6.67 18.18
CA VAL A 217 -10.99 -6.86 16.73
C VAL A 217 -12.00 -7.84 16.11
N GLY A 218 -12.83 -7.32 15.19
CA GLY A 218 -13.43 -8.10 14.11
C GLY A 218 -14.82 -7.63 13.63
N ILE A 219 -14.86 -6.66 12.68
CA ILE A 219 -15.98 -6.35 11.72
C ILE A 219 -15.50 -5.37 10.58
N ILE A 220 -15.25 -5.89 9.36
CA ILE A 220 -15.51 -5.38 7.96
C ILE A 220 -14.86 -4.03 7.35
N LEU A 221 -14.62 -3.91 6.00
CA LEU A 221 -14.02 -2.80 5.12
C LEU A 221 -14.15 -3.11 3.59
N THR A 222 -14.12 -2.30 2.49
CA THR A 222 -14.28 -0.89 1.98
C THR A 222 -13.77 -0.81 0.53
N PRO A 223 -14.35 -0.01 -0.42
CA PRO A 223 -13.51 1.00 -1.15
C PRO A 223 -13.83 2.53 -1.06
N VAL A 224 -13.79 3.26 -2.21
CA VAL A 224 -13.11 4.57 -2.46
C VAL A 224 -13.98 5.84 -2.48
N ASN A 225 -13.41 6.99 -2.07
CA ASN A 225 -13.83 8.34 -2.46
C ASN A 225 -12.73 9.42 -2.19
N PRO A 226 -12.36 10.33 -3.12
CA PRO A 226 -11.19 11.24 -2.97
C PRO A 226 -11.42 12.49 -2.11
N PHE A 227 -12.64 12.75 -1.65
CA PHE A 227 -13.01 14.04 -1.03
C PHE A 227 -12.40 14.28 0.37
N HIS A 228 -11.77 13.27 0.98
CA HIS A 228 -11.06 13.43 2.25
C HIS A 228 -9.87 14.39 2.14
N PHE A 229 -9.12 14.38 1.02
CA PHE A 229 -8.05 15.37 0.78
C PHE A 229 -8.58 16.81 0.83
N PHE A 230 -9.72 17.09 0.17
CA PHE A 230 -10.31 18.42 0.18
C PHE A 230 -10.85 18.83 1.56
N ALA A 231 -11.30 17.87 2.38
CA ALA A 231 -11.63 18.13 3.79
C ALA A 231 -10.38 18.49 4.61
N GLY A 232 -9.24 17.85 4.34
CA GLY A 232 -7.93 18.20 4.91
C GLY A 232 -7.46 19.60 4.52
N LEU A 233 -7.54 19.97 3.23
CA LEU A 233 -7.19 21.31 2.74
C LEU A 233 -8.06 22.43 3.34
N ALA A 234 -9.28 22.12 3.78
CA ALA A 234 -10.14 23.05 4.51
C ALA A 234 -9.78 23.21 6.00
N ALA A 235 -9.02 22.29 6.59
CA ALA A 235 -8.76 22.29 8.04
C ALA A 235 -8.03 23.54 8.55
N PRO A 236 -6.97 24.07 7.89
CA PRO A 236 -6.31 25.32 8.32
C PRO A 236 -7.19 26.56 8.16
N LEU A 237 -8.18 26.51 7.26
CA LEU A 237 -9.15 27.58 7.04
C LEU A 237 -10.25 27.62 8.13
N LEU A 238 -10.42 26.51 8.87
CA LEU A 238 -11.42 26.34 9.93
C LEU A 238 -10.82 26.31 11.34
N ASN A 239 -9.53 25.96 11.47
CA ASN A 239 -8.79 25.95 12.73
C ASN A 239 -7.38 26.54 12.52
N ALA A 240 -7.15 27.75 13.03
CA ALA A 240 -5.86 28.43 12.94
C ALA A 240 -4.70 27.68 13.63
N ASN A 241 -4.99 26.77 14.57
CA ASN A 241 -3.99 25.93 15.22
C ASN A 241 -3.66 24.65 14.43
N ALA A 242 -4.35 24.35 13.31
CA ALA A 242 -4.16 23.09 12.60
C ALA A 242 -2.69 22.81 12.25
N ALA A 243 -1.96 23.84 11.77
CA ALA A 243 -0.55 23.71 11.39
C ALA A 243 0.44 23.45 12.55
N THR A 244 0.00 23.52 13.81
CA THR A 244 0.80 23.21 15.02
C THR A 244 0.32 21.98 15.79
N MET A 245 -0.71 21.29 15.29
CA MET A 245 -1.23 20.05 15.86
C MET A 245 -0.45 18.82 15.37
N ASP A 246 -0.72 17.66 15.98
CA ASP A 246 -0.40 16.37 15.37
C ASP A 246 -1.27 16.19 14.12
N PRO A 247 -0.68 16.02 12.91
CA PRO A 247 -1.44 15.79 11.69
C PRO A 247 -2.46 14.65 11.81
N ASP A 248 -2.11 13.57 12.52
CA ASP A 248 -2.95 12.39 12.69
C ASP A 248 -4.12 12.63 13.66
N ALA A 249 -4.20 13.81 14.30
CA ALA A 249 -5.32 14.21 15.17
C ALA A 249 -6.24 15.28 14.54
N ILE A 250 -5.76 16.09 13.59
CA ILE A 250 -6.49 17.24 13.00
C ILE A 250 -7.85 16.84 12.46
N MET A 251 -7.89 15.81 11.61
CA MET A 251 -9.12 15.40 10.95
C MET A 251 -10.15 14.89 11.94
N THR A 252 -9.73 14.10 12.94
CA THR A 252 -10.62 13.64 14.01
C THR A 252 -11.22 14.81 14.78
N GLN A 253 -10.42 15.81 15.15
CA GLN A 253 -10.95 17.00 15.82
C GLN A 253 -11.94 17.77 14.92
N LEU A 254 -11.61 17.95 13.64
CA LEU A 254 -12.45 18.68 12.68
C LEU A 254 -13.78 17.95 12.40
N TYR A 255 -13.76 16.62 12.33
CA TYR A 255 -14.99 15.81 12.26
C TYR A 255 -15.84 15.98 13.52
N VAL A 256 -15.24 15.92 14.71
CA VAL A 256 -15.92 16.11 16.00
C VAL A 256 -16.55 17.50 16.14
N SER A 257 -15.91 18.55 15.61
CA SER A 257 -16.45 19.91 15.66
C SER A 257 -17.45 20.24 14.55
N SER A 258 -17.37 19.60 13.38
CA SER A 258 -18.15 19.96 12.18
C SER A 258 -19.34 19.05 11.88
N ILE A 259 -19.36 17.80 12.35
CA ILE A 259 -20.42 16.84 12.01
C ILE A 259 -21.46 16.76 13.16
N PRO A 260 -22.77 16.88 12.87
CA PRO A 260 -23.82 16.72 13.88
C PRO A 260 -23.74 15.38 14.61
N VAL A 261 -23.90 15.39 15.94
CA VAL A 261 -23.58 14.27 16.87
C VAL A 261 -24.10 12.89 16.40
N GLY A 262 -25.32 12.81 15.87
CA GLY A 262 -25.88 11.54 15.37
C GLY A 262 -25.17 11.00 14.11
N LEU A 263 -24.80 11.88 13.18
CA LEU A 263 -24.03 11.52 11.98
C LEU A 263 -22.56 11.25 12.34
N LEU A 264 -22.01 12.01 13.29
CA LEU A 264 -20.66 11.81 13.84
C LEU A 264 -20.53 10.41 14.45
N GLY A 265 -21.50 9.98 15.27
CA GLY A 265 -21.52 8.64 15.85
C GLY A 265 -21.48 7.53 14.79
N VAL A 266 -22.32 7.63 13.75
CA VAL A 266 -22.33 6.68 12.62
C VAL A 266 -20.99 6.68 11.87
N PHE A 267 -20.43 7.87 11.61
CA PHE A 267 -19.16 8.02 10.89
C PHE A 267 -17.96 7.44 11.66
N ILE A 268 -17.84 7.76 12.95
CA ILE A 268 -16.77 7.26 13.82
C ILE A 268 -16.88 5.74 14.02
N VAL A 269 -18.08 5.20 14.23
CA VAL A 269 -18.27 3.73 14.29
C VAL A 269 -17.88 3.08 12.96
N GLY A 270 -18.22 3.70 11.83
CA GLY A 270 -17.78 3.26 10.50
C GLY A 270 -16.26 3.22 10.34
N LEU A 271 -15.55 4.29 10.74
CA LEU A 271 -14.09 4.39 10.70
C LEU A 271 -13.38 3.41 11.65
N LEU A 272 -13.93 3.18 12.85
CA LEU A 272 -13.36 2.26 13.82
C LEU A 272 -13.55 0.81 13.41
N ALA A 273 -14.78 0.42 13.01
CA ALA A 273 -15.05 -0.88 12.38
C ALA A 273 -14.06 -1.13 11.23
N SER A 274 -13.87 -0.11 10.37
CA SER A 274 -12.89 -0.10 9.28
C SER A 274 -11.54 -0.66 9.74
N GLN A 275 -10.94 -0.10 10.78
CA GLN A 275 -9.58 -0.47 11.11
C GLN A 275 -9.49 -1.86 11.78
N LEU A 276 -10.56 -2.32 12.45
CA LEU A 276 -10.63 -3.66 13.03
C LEU A 276 -10.65 -4.78 11.98
N SER A 277 -11.05 -4.53 10.75
CA SER A 277 -11.19 -5.61 9.76
C SER A 277 -9.99 -5.82 8.87
N THR A 278 -9.26 -4.75 8.53
CA THR A 278 -7.90 -4.86 8.00
C THR A 278 -7.08 -5.69 8.98
N VAL A 279 -7.24 -5.44 10.29
CA VAL A 279 -6.59 -6.23 11.34
C VAL A 279 -7.05 -7.68 11.34
N ASP A 280 -8.35 -7.98 11.37
CA ASP A 280 -8.83 -9.38 11.36
C ASP A 280 -8.37 -10.14 10.09
N ALA A 281 -8.47 -9.52 8.91
CA ALA A 281 -8.06 -10.11 7.64
C ALA A 281 -6.54 -10.35 7.56
N GLU A 282 -5.71 -9.38 7.94
CA GLU A 282 -4.25 -9.47 7.88
C GLU A 282 -3.66 -10.32 9.02
N LEU A 283 -4.25 -10.32 10.23
CA LEU A 283 -3.87 -11.25 11.31
C LEU A 283 -4.11 -12.70 10.86
N ASN A 284 -5.28 -12.99 10.28
CA ASN A 284 -5.59 -14.31 9.75
C ASN A 284 -4.72 -14.66 8.53
N ALA A 285 -4.45 -13.72 7.62
CA ALA A 285 -3.57 -13.93 6.47
C ALA A 285 -2.13 -14.22 6.90
N GLY A 286 -1.54 -13.41 7.79
CA GLY A 286 -0.20 -13.59 8.33
C GLY A 286 -0.06 -14.90 9.11
N ALA A 287 -1.00 -15.21 10.01
CA ALA A 287 -1.03 -16.48 10.72
C ALA A 287 -1.19 -17.69 9.77
N THR A 288 -1.98 -17.54 8.69
CA THR A 288 -2.16 -18.59 7.67
C THR A 288 -0.91 -18.79 6.83
N VAL A 289 -0.24 -17.72 6.39
CA VAL A 289 1.04 -17.78 5.68
C VAL A 289 2.07 -18.50 6.53
N VAL A 290 2.25 -18.13 7.81
CA VAL A 290 3.22 -18.84 8.68
C VAL A 290 2.79 -20.29 8.94
N ALA A 291 1.50 -20.60 9.03
CA ALA A 291 1.01 -21.97 9.20
C ALA A 291 1.16 -22.86 7.95
N GLN A 292 1.02 -22.31 6.74
CA GLN A 292 1.03 -23.06 5.47
C GLN A 292 2.41 -23.05 4.79
N ASP A 293 3.00 -21.87 4.58
CA ASP A 293 4.26 -21.68 3.84
C ASP A 293 5.50 -22.00 4.69
N ILE A 294 5.38 -22.00 6.02
CA ILE A 294 6.49 -22.29 6.93
C ILE A 294 6.23 -23.58 7.71
N TRP A 295 5.28 -23.58 8.64
CA TRP A 295 5.13 -24.68 9.61
C TRP A 295 4.75 -26.02 8.98
N GLN A 296 3.79 -26.04 8.03
CA GLN A 296 3.45 -27.26 7.29
C GLN A 296 4.58 -27.72 6.35
N ARG A 297 5.28 -26.80 5.65
CA ARG A 297 6.35 -27.14 4.70
C ARG A 297 7.67 -27.60 5.35
N LEU A 298 7.92 -27.23 6.61
CA LEU A 298 9.09 -27.68 7.37
C LEU A 298 8.87 -29.01 8.12
N ARG A 299 7.61 -29.47 8.26
CA ARG A 299 7.30 -30.76 8.90
C ARG A 299 7.47 -31.94 7.94
N ARG A 300 7.78 -33.11 8.52
CA ARG A 300 7.86 -34.41 7.82
C ARG A 300 6.51 -35.13 7.71
N SER A 301 5.52 -34.74 8.53
CA SER A 301 4.19 -35.35 8.61
C SER A 301 3.09 -34.29 8.49
N VAL A 302 1.95 -34.68 7.92
CA VAL A 302 0.78 -33.79 7.79
C VAL A 302 0.16 -33.59 9.18
N PRO A 303 0.06 -32.36 9.70
CA PRO A 303 -0.49 -32.11 11.04
C PRO A 303 -2.02 -32.27 11.06
N GLY A 304 -2.53 -32.82 12.17
CA GLY A 304 -3.98 -33.00 12.39
C GLY A 304 -4.73 -31.68 12.59
N ALA A 305 -6.05 -31.68 12.39
CA ALA A 305 -6.89 -30.47 12.44
C ALA A 305 -6.76 -29.69 13.76
N ALA A 306 -6.80 -30.39 14.90
CA ALA A 306 -6.61 -29.78 16.23
C ALA A 306 -5.21 -29.16 16.42
N GLU A 307 -4.19 -29.72 15.77
CA GLU A 307 -2.82 -29.19 15.84
C GLU A 307 -2.65 -27.95 14.95
N LYS A 308 -3.22 -27.97 13.73
CA LYS A 308 -3.33 -26.79 12.86
C LYS A 308 -4.02 -25.62 13.58
N LEU A 309 -5.13 -25.90 14.28
CA LEU A 309 -5.87 -24.90 15.05
C LEU A 309 -5.07 -24.35 16.24
N ARG A 310 -4.35 -25.20 16.99
CA ARG A 310 -3.45 -24.76 18.07
C ARG A 310 -2.33 -23.86 17.54
N PHE A 311 -1.67 -24.25 16.44
CA PHE A 311 -0.61 -23.45 15.84
C PHE A 311 -1.13 -22.09 15.33
N SER A 312 -2.26 -22.09 14.62
CA SER A 312 -2.93 -20.86 14.16
C SER A 312 -3.20 -19.89 15.31
N ARG A 313 -3.80 -20.35 16.42
CA ARG A 313 -4.08 -19.51 17.61
C ARG A 313 -2.82 -18.91 18.23
N ILE A 314 -1.74 -19.69 18.33
CA ILE A 314 -0.44 -19.18 18.83
C ILE A 314 0.09 -18.08 17.90
N MET A 315 -0.05 -18.24 16.59
CA MET A 315 0.41 -17.24 15.62
C MET A 315 -0.46 -15.99 15.59
N THR A 316 -1.77 -16.10 15.84
CA THR A 316 -2.62 -14.92 16.10
C THR A 316 -2.07 -14.11 17.28
N VAL A 317 -1.81 -14.74 18.42
CA VAL A 317 -1.27 -14.05 19.62
C VAL A 317 0.10 -13.39 19.35
N VAL A 318 1.00 -14.07 18.62
CA VAL A 318 2.30 -13.49 18.24
C VAL A 318 2.15 -12.31 17.28
N MET A 319 1.27 -12.41 16.28
CA MET A 319 0.97 -11.30 15.36
C MET A 319 0.33 -10.11 16.09
N THR A 320 -0.57 -10.36 17.05
CA THR A 320 -1.14 -9.34 17.95
C THR A 320 -0.07 -8.65 18.80
N ALA A 321 0.88 -9.40 19.37
CA ALA A 321 1.98 -8.82 20.14
C ALA A 321 2.92 -7.96 19.28
N LEU A 322 3.23 -8.40 18.05
CA LEU A 322 3.98 -7.61 17.07
C LEU A 322 3.22 -6.34 16.64
N MET A 323 1.90 -6.43 16.43
CA MET A 323 1.03 -5.30 16.12
C MET A 323 1.09 -4.23 17.22
N VAL A 324 0.96 -4.62 18.50
CA VAL A 324 1.09 -3.68 19.63
C VAL A 324 2.49 -3.08 19.70
N LEU A 325 3.55 -3.89 19.48
CA LEU A 325 4.92 -3.38 19.41
C LEU A 325 5.08 -2.31 18.31
N PHE A 326 4.54 -2.54 17.10
CA PHE A 326 4.61 -1.55 16.02
C PHE A 326 3.78 -0.28 16.29
N ALA A 327 2.64 -0.39 17.00
CA ALA A 327 1.89 0.78 17.46
C ALA A 327 2.71 1.65 18.44
N LEU A 328 3.45 0.99 19.35
CA LEU A 328 4.34 1.68 20.30
C LEU A 328 5.59 2.24 19.62
N LEU A 329 6.13 1.58 18.60
CA LEU A 329 7.25 2.09 17.79
C LEU A 329 6.85 3.31 16.96
N ALA A 330 5.60 3.39 16.47
CA ALA A 330 5.07 4.58 15.81
C ALA A 330 4.95 5.76 16.79
N LEU A 331 4.38 5.53 17.97
CA LEU A 331 4.35 6.54 19.05
C LEU A 331 5.74 7.04 19.43
N ALA A 332 6.72 6.13 19.52
CA ALA A 332 8.10 6.46 19.83
C ALA A 332 8.86 7.12 18.68
N SER A 333 8.36 7.11 17.44
CA SER A 333 9.05 7.70 16.29
C SER A 333 8.78 9.19 16.12
N GLY A 334 7.68 9.72 16.69
CA GLY A 334 7.28 11.13 16.56
C GLY A 334 6.93 11.55 15.12
N ARG A 335 6.72 10.58 14.23
CA ARG A 335 6.41 10.76 12.80
C ARG A 335 4.99 10.30 12.52
N SER A 336 4.32 10.87 11.52
CA SER A 336 2.93 10.49 11.22
C SER A 336 2.80 9.06 10.69
N VAL A 337 1.57 8.56 10.63
CA VAL A 337 1.33 7.20 10.13
C VAL A 337 1.61 7.06 8.63
N VAL A 338 1.32 8.06 7.79
CA VAL A 338 1.83 8.12 6.40
C VAL A 338 3.33 7.85 6.37
N GLU A 339 4.09 8.61 7.17
CA GLU A 339 5.54 8.57 7.18
C GLU A 339 6.10 7.20 7.61
N ASN A 340 5.54 6.61 8.66
CA ASN A 340 5.92 5.28 9.12
C ASN A 340 5.48 4.17 8.14
N PHE A 341 4.29 4.28 7.54
CA PHE A 341 3.75 3.30 6.60
C PHE A 341 4.58 3.21 5.32
N LEU A 342 4.90 4.34 4.71
CA LEU A 342 5.75 4.41 3.53
C LEU A 342 7.18 3.90 3.82
N SER A 343 7.67 4.08 5.05
CA SER A 343 8.95 3.52 5.47
C SER A 343 8.93 1.99 5.59
N LEU A 344 7.84 1.39 6.09
CA LEU A 344 7.66 -0.07 6.07
C LEU A 344 7.67 -0.61 4.64
N ILE A 345 6.98 0.05 3.71
CA ILE A 345 7.01 -0.34 2.28
C ILE A 345 8.44 -0.24 1.73
N GLY A 346 9.17 0.84 2.03
CA GLY A 346 10.56 1.02 1.55
C GLY A 346 11.54 -0.02 2.11
N ILE A 347 11.32 -0.49 3.34
CA ILE A 347 12.13 -1.52 4.00
C ILE A 347 11.78 -2.93 3.49
N PHE A 348 10.49 -3.26 3.34
CA PHE A 348 10.05 -4.62 3.06
C PHE A 348 9.79 -4.90 1.57
N ASP A 349 9.09 -4.03 0.85
CA ASP A 349 8.66 -4.29 -0.54
C ASP A 349 9.74 -3.99 -1.58
N THR A 350 10.54 -2.96 -1.37
CA THR A 350 11.59 -2.56 -2.34
C THR A 350 12.70 -3.61 -2.53
N PRO A 351 13.24 -4.26 -1.47
CA PRO A 351 14.19 -5.35 -1.65
C PRO A 351 13.59 -6.60 -2.32
N ILE A 352 12.34 -6.99 -1.99
CA ILE A 352 11.69 -8.13 -2.64
C ILE A 352 11.32 -7.84 -4.09
N PHE A 353 11.02 -6.59 -4.46
CA PHE A 353 10.86 -6.19 -5.86
C PHE A 353 12.13 -6.45 -6.69
N VAL A 354 13.31 -6.08 -6.15
CA VAL A 354 14.60 -6.36 -6.80
C VAL A 354 14.81 -7.86 -6.97
N VAL A 355 14.59 -8.64 -5.91
CA VAL A 355 14.86 -10.08 -5.93
C VAL A 355 13.84 -10.85 -6.77
N ALA A 356 12.54 -10.63 -6.57
CA ALA A 356 11.47 -11.37 -7.26
C ALA A 356 11.24 -10.87 -8.69
N ILE A 357 11.14 -9.56 -8.92
CA ILE A 357 10.72 -9.00 -10.21
C ILE A 357 11.92 -8.80 -11.14
N ILE A 358 12.94 -8.05 -10.69
CA ILE A 358 14.12 -7.76 -11.53
C ILE A 358 14.95 -9.04 -11.75
N TYR A 359 15.33 -9.73 -10.66
CA TYR A 359 16.18 -10.91 -10.74
C TYR A 359 15.43 -12.24 -10.90
N GLY A 360 14.20 -12.36 -10.40
CA GLY A 360 13.45 -13.60 -10.48
C GLY A 360 12.94 -13.88 -11.89
N LEU A 361 12.27 -12.91 -12.52
CA LEU A 361 11.70 -13.06 -13.86
C LEU A 361 12.75 -13.08 -14.98
N LYS A 362 13.85 -12.33 -14.85
CA LYS A 362 14.85 -12.15 -15.94
C LYS A 362 16.28 -12.61 -15.58
N GLY A 363 16.63 -12.73 -14.30
CA GLY A 363 18.00 -12.97 -13.84
C GLY A 363 18.46 -14.42 -13.97
N ARG A 364 19.29 -14.73 -14.97
CA ARG A 364 19.75 -16.10 -15.29
C ARG A 364 20.83 -16.68 -14.37
N ARG A 365 21.48 -15.87 -13.52
CA ARG A 365 22.64 -16.26 -12.68
C ARG A 365 22.42 -16.15 -11.17
N ILE A 366 21.23 -15.72 -10.72
CA ILE A 366 20.94 -15.51 -9.29
C ILE A 366 20.46 -16.81 -8.64
N ASN A 367 21.11 -17.23 -7.56
CA ASN A 367 20.81 -18.43 -6.77
C ASN A 367 20.04 -18.11 -5.48
N GLU A 368 19.67 -19.14 -4.70
CA GLU A 368 18.90 -18.97 -3.46
C GLU A 368 19.66 -18.17 -2.39
N ALA A 369 20.97 -18.38 -2.24
CA ALA A 369 21.78 -17.67 -1.25
C ALA A 369 21.83 -16.16 -1.53
N GLY A 370 22.07 -15.78 -2.79
CA GLY A 370 22.05 -14.38 -3.23
C GLY A 370 20.67 -13.75 -3.14
N ALA A 371 19.60 -14.47 -3.50
CA ALA A 371 18.23 -13.98 -3.36
C ALA A 371 17.86 -13.69 -1.89
N VAL A 372 18.21 -14.59 -0.96
CA VAL A 372 17.98 -14.42 0.47
C VAL A 372 18.82 -13.28 1.05
N ALA A 373 20.12 -13.26 0.77
CA ALA A 373 21.02 -12.21 1.27
C ALA A 373 20.69 -10.83 0.69
N GLY A 374 20.24 -10.79 -0.57
CA GLY A 374 19.77 -9.57 -1.23
C GLY A 374 18.53 -8.97 -0.58
N TYR A 375 17.52 -9.81 -0.27
CA TYR A 375 16.33 -9.36 0.45
C TYR A 375 16.71 -8.87 1.85
N LEU A 376 17.30 -9.73 2.68
CA LEU A 376 17.60 -9.39 4.08
C LEU A 376 18.60 -8.23 4.20
N GLY A 377 19.61 -8.17 3.32
CA GLY A 377 20.58 -7.08 3.27
C GLY A 377 19.98 -5.75 2.81
N GLY A 378 19.14 -5.77 1.77
CA GLY A 378 18.40 -4.58 1.34
C GLY A 378 17.46 -4.05 2.43
N ALA A 379 16.71 -4.94 3.08
CA ALA A 379 15.80 -4.57 4.17
C ALA A 379 16.56 -4.01 5.39
N LEU A 380 17.68 -4.62 5.77
CA LEU A 380 18.54 -4.13 6.84
C LEU A 380 19.13 -2.75 6.52
N ILE A 381 19.63 -2.54 5.30
CA ILE A 381 20.15 -1.24 4.84
C ILE A 381 19.04 -0.17 4.82
N GLY A 382 17.83 -0.53 4.39
CA GLY A 382 16.66 0.34 4.47
C GLY A 382 16.33 0.73 5.91
N GLY A 383 16.26 -0.26 6.82
CA GLY A 383 15.96 -0.02 8.24
C GLY A 383 17.01 0.86 8.94
N ILE A 384 18.29 0.59 8.70
CA ILE A 384 19.40 1.43 9.20
C ILE A 384 19.30 2.85 8.63
N THR A 385 19.00 3.00 7.34
CA THR A 385 18.83 4.32 6.70
C THR A 385 17.66 5.08 7.33
N SER A 386 16.49 4.45 7.47
CA SER A 386 15.30 5.09 8.04
C SER A 386 15.52 5.51 9.50
N TYR A 387 16.16 4.66 10.30
CA TYR A 387 16.56 5.00 11.68
C TYR A 387 17.57 6.16 11.72
N TYR A 388 18.63 6.10 10.94
CA TYR A 388 19.67 7.13 10.90
C TYR A 388 19.10 8.48 10.46
N CYS A 389 18.36 8.51 9.36
CA CYS A 389 17.72 9.73 8.87
C CYS A 389 16.69 10.30 9.86
N THR A 390 15.91 9.45 10.54
CA THR A 390 15.01 9.90 11.63
C THR A 390 15.81 10.51 12.77
N ARG A 391 16.84 9.82 13.26
CA ARG A 391 17.63 10.27 14.42
C ARG A 391 18.40 11.58 14.16
N HIS A 392 18.84 11.79 12.93
CA HIS A 392 19.60 12.97 12.50
C HIS A 392 18.76 14.02 11.75
N HIS A 393 17.43 13.90 11.74
CA HIS A 393 16.50 14.83 11.09
C HIS A 393 16.84 15.13 9.62
N ILE A 394 17.26 14.09 8.87
CA ILE A 394 17.66 14.21 7.47
C ILE A 394 16.39 14.29 6.59
N PRO A 395 16.25 15.33 5.75
CA PRO A 395 15.11 15.46 4.83
C PRO A 395 15.12 14.37 3.76
N ASP A 396 13.99 14.21 3.06
CA ASP A 396 13.80 13.21 2.02
C ASP A 396 14.08 11.76 2.48
N TYR A 397 14.01 11.45 3.78
CA TYR A 397 14.41 10.15 4.32
C TYR A 397 13.68 8.96 3.67
N LEU A 398 12.48 9.15 3.12
CA LEU A 398 11.73 8.12 2.39
C LEU A 398 12.44 7.76 1.07
N TRP A 399 12.92 8.77 0.34
CA TRP A 399 13.76 8.58 -0.83
C TRP A 399 15.05 7.85 -0.46
N TRP A 400 15.76 8.30 0.59
CA TRP A 400 16.99 7.64 1.05
C TRP A 400 16.76 6.19 1.50
N THR A 401 15.71 5.93 2.29
CA THR A 401 15.33 4.59 2.77
C THR A 401 15.08 3.66 1.59
N THR A 402 14.26 4.10 0.62
CA THR A 402 13.86 3.31 -0.55
C THR A 402 15.04 3.08 -1.49
N LEU A 403 15.81 4.13 -1.79
CA LEU A 403 16.97 4.07 -2.67
C LEU A 403 18.08 3.16 -2.10
N ASN A 404 18.41 3.31 -0.81
CA ASN A 404 19.43 2.49 -0.17
C ASN A 404 18.97 1.03 -0.02
N ALA A 405 17.70 0.77 0.28
CA ALA A 405 17.14 -0.58 0.29
C ALA A 405 17.20 -1.25 -1.10
N PHE A 406 16.85 -0.49 -2.15
CA PHE A 406 16.94 -0.93 -3.54
C PHE A 406 18.37 -1.23 -3.96
N LEU A 407 19.30 -0.29 -3.76
CA LEU A 407 20.72 -0.45 -4.11
C LEU A 407 21.38 -1.56 -3.29
N GLY A 408 21.04 -1.69 -2.00
CA GLY A 408 21.48 -2.80 -1.15
C GLY A 408 21.08 -4.15 -1.73
N ALA A 409 19.80 -4.34 -2.06
CA ALA A 409 19.33 -5.57 -2.71
C ALA A 409 19.97 -5.76 -4.10
N LEU A 410 20.10 -4.70 -4.91
CA LEU A 410 20.63 -4.74 -6.28
C LEU A 410 22.11 -5.13 -6.32
N LEU A 411 22.90 -4.73 -5.31
CA LEU A 411 24.33 -5.04 -5.24
C LEU A 411 24.59 -6.36 -4.50
N ILE A 412 23.91 -6.63 -3.38
CA ILE A 412 24.13 -7.85 -2.58
C ILE A 412 23.64 -9.10 -3.33
N THR A 413 22.50 -9.04 -4.02
CA THR A 413 21.94 -10.20 -4.74
C THR A 413 22.93 -10.84 -5.74
N PRO A 414 23.51 -10.10 -6.71
CA PRO A 414 24.48 -10.66 -7.64
C PRO A 414 25.85 -10.90 -7.02
N LEU A 415 26.26 -10.14 -5.98
CA LEU A 415 27.54 -10.34 -5.29
C LEU A 415 27.55 -11.69 -4.57
N VAL A 416 26.59 -11.92 -3.68
CA VAL A 416 26.48 -13.18 -2.91
C VAL A 416 26.18 -14.36 -3.84
N SER A 417 25.42 -14.16 -4.94
CA SER A 417 25.20 -15.23 -5.93
C SER A 417 26.48 -15.78 -6.55
N ARG A 418 27.59 -15.03 -6.60
CA ARG A 418 28.87 -15.50 -7.16
C ARG A 418 29.66 -16.42 -6.23
N PHE A 419 29.41 -16.37 -4.93
CA PHE A 419 30.15 -17.15 -3.91
C PHE A 419 29.49 -18.50 -3.57
N PHE A 420 28.30 -18.77 -4.09
CA PHE A 420 27.53 -19.99 -3.81
C PHE A 420 27.16 -20.72 -5.11
N ALA A 421 26.75 -21.98 -4.99
CA ALA A 421 26.42 -22.85 -6.12
C ALA A 421 25.45 -22.19 -7.13
N PRO A 422 25.60 -22.44 -8.44
CA PRO A 422 24.75 -21.83 -9.46
C PRO A 422 23.27 -22.19 -9.27
N PRO A 423 22.32 -21.37 -9.77
CA PRO A 423 20.90 -21.67 -9.67
C PRO A 423 20.54 -22.97 -10.40
N ASP A 424 19.56 -23.68 -9.83
CA ASP A 424 18.84 -24.77 -10.46
C ASP A 424 18.33 -24.34 -11.86
N SER A 425 18.88 -24.97 -12.89
CA SER A 425 18.64 -24.61 -14.29
C SER A 425 17.24 -24.99 -14.75
N GLU A 426 16.61 -26.01 -14.15
CA GLU A 426 15.24 -26.41 -14.46
C GLU A 426 14.26 -25.35 -13.96
N ARG A 427 14.45 -24.84 -12.74
CA ARG A 427 13.60 -23.75 -12.19
C ARG A 427 13.68 -22.47 -13.03
N VAL A 428 14.89 -22.08 -13.44
CA VAL A 428 15.11 -20.90 -14.31
C VAL A 428 14.46 -21.11 -15.68
N GLU A 429 14.62 -22.29 -16.27
CA GLU A 429 14.06 -22.59 -17.59
C GLU A 429 12.53 -22.76 -17.56
N LYS A 430 11.95 -23.29 -16.48
CA LYS A 430 10.49 -23.39 -16.28
C LYS A 430 9.84 -22.01 -16.38
N ILE A 431 10.38 -21.01 -15.68
CA ILE A 431 9.89 -19.62 -15.73
C ILE A 431 10.07 -19.01 -17.13
N ARG A 432 11.20 -19.29 -17.79
CA ARG A 432 11.44 -18.81 -19.17
C ARG A 432 10.51 -19.48 -20.20
N ARG A 433 10.05 -20.72 -19.97
CA ARG A 433 9.11 -21.42 -20.86
C ARG A 433 7.69 -20.85 -20.74
N SER A 434 7.22 -20.53 -19.53
CA SER A 434 5.95 -19.81 -19.35
C SER A 434 5.93 -18.43 -20.01
N ASP A 435 7.09 -17.79 -20.21
CA ASP A 435 7.14 -16.50 -20.93
C ASP A 435 6.87 -16.60 -22.45
N LYS A 436 6.84 -17.82 -23.02
CA LYS A 436 6.70 -18.04 -24.48
C LYS A 436 5.29 -18.44 -24.96
N GLY A 437 4.31 -18.47 -24.06
CA GLY A 437 2.95 -18.95 -24.39
C GLY A 437 2.23 -18.12 -25.47
N THR A 438 1.43 -18.79 -26.30
CA THR A 438 0.51 -18.17 -27.27
C THR A 438 -0.77 -17.65 -26.61
N ALA A 439 -0.62 -16.89 -25.52
CA ALA A 439 -1.74 -16.27 -24.82
C ALA A 439 -2.33 -15.09 -25.63
N GLU A 440 -3.55 -14.67 -25.28
CA GLU A 440 -4.28 -13.55 -25.89
C GLU A 440 -3.44 -12.25 -25.93
N GLU A 441 -3.77 -11.31 -26.81
CA GLU A 441 -3.00 -10.06 -26.96
C GLU A 441 -2.85 -9.32 -25.62
N TRP A 442 -3.88 -9.36 -24.78
CA TRP A 442 -3.84 -8.86 -23.41
C TRP A 442 -2.64 -9.31 -22.57
N TYR A 443 -2.18 -10.55 -22.74
CA TYR A 443 -1.03 -11.08 -22.00
C TYR A 443 0.31 -10.66 -22.62
N SER A 444 0.32 -10.03 -23.79
CA SER A 444 1.53 -9.50 -24.40
C SER A 444 1.86 -8.11 -23.83
N VAL A 445 3.02 -8.03 -23.17
CA VAL A 445 3.52 -6.79 -22.53
C VAL A 445 3.65 -5.69 -23.58
N ILE A 446 4.27 -6.02 -24.72
CA ILE A 446 4.25 -5.23 -25.96
C ILE A 446 3.13 -5.81 -26.85
N PRO A 447 2.06 -5.06 -27.13
CA PRO A 447 0.98 -5.51 -28.00
C PRO A 447 1.43 -5.82 -29.43
N ARG A 448 0.70 -6.71 -30.10
CA ARG A 448 0.95 -7.18 -31.46
C ARG A 448 0.18 -6.37 -32.49
N SER A 449 -1.09 -6.05 -32.24
CA SER A 449 -1.96 -5.27 -33.12
C SER A 449 -1.59 -3.79 -33.15
N ILE A 450 -2.10 -3.09 -34.17
CA ILE A 450 -1.90 -1.65 -34.33
C ILE A 450 -2.62 -0.86 -33.22
N PRO A 451 -3.90 -1.12 -32.87
CA PRO A 451 -4.56 -0.45 -31.74
C PRO A 451 -3.86 -0.68 -30.40
N GLY A 452 -3.36 -1.89 -30.15
CA GLY A 452 -2.56 -2.19 -28.96
C GLY A 452 -1.27 -1.35 -28.90
N LYS A 453 -0.57 -1.21 -30.02
CA LYS A 453 0.64 -0.36 -30.11
C LYS A 453 0.32 1.13 -29.93
N ILE A 454 -0.80 1.61 -30.49
CA ILE A 454 -1.26 3.00 -30.32
C ILE A 454 -1.58 3.28 -28.84
N THR A 455 -2.35 2.42 -28.17
CA THR A 455 -2.66 2.60 -26.74
C THR A 455 -1.41 2.55 -25.85
N LEU A 456 -0.45 1.65 -26.15
CA LEU A 456 0.86 1.67 -25.47
C LEU A 456 1.62 2.99 -25.72
N GLY A 457 1.56 3.54 -26.93
CA GLY A 457 2.11 4.87 -27.24
C GLY A 457 1.46 6.00 -26.43
N VAL A 458 0.14 5.99 -26.26
CA VAL A 458 -0.60 6.96 -25.43
C VAL A 458 -0.20 6.84 -23.95
N ILE A 459 -0.07 5.60 -23.42
CA ILE A 459 0.40 5.35 -22.05
C ILE A 459 1.81 5.93 -21.85
N ILE A 460 2.73 5.70 -22.80
CA ILE A 460 4.10 6.22 -22.74
C ILE A 460 4.12 7.75 -22.84
N ALA A 461 3.32 8.34 -23.73
CA ALA A 461 3.22 9.80 -23.87
C ALA A 461 2.66 10.47 -22.61
N GLY A 462 1.63 9.90 -21.99
CA GLY A 462 1.08 10.38 -20.71
C GLY A 462 2.09 10.30 -19.58
N ALA A 463 2.81 9.17 -19.46
CA ALA A 463 3.88 9.03 -18.47
C ALA A 463 5.03 10.03 -18.70
N ALA A 464 5.44 10.26 -19.96
CA ALA A 464 6.48 11.22 -20.30
C ALA A 464 6.07 12.66 -19.98
N LEU A 465 4.82 13.05 -20.29
CA LEU A 465 4.26 14.35 -19.95
C LEU A 465 4.15 14.55 -18.43
N PHE A 466 3.77 13.49 -17.69
CA PHE A 466 3.78 13.50 -16.24
C PHE A 466 5.19 13.76 -15.68
N PHE A 467 6.19 12.97 -16.09
CA PHE A 467 7.58 13.15 -15.63
C PHE A 467 8.15 14.51 -16.02
N ALA A 468 7.83 15.02 -17.22
CA ALA A 468 8.22 16.38 -17.62
C ALA A 468 7.62 17.44 -16.67
N GLY A 469 6.35 17.29 -16.29
CA GLY A 469 5.72 18.13 -15.26
C GLY A 469 6.42 18.07 -13.91
N ILE A 470 6.82 16.88 -13.44
CA ILE A 470 7.53 16.72 -12.17
C ILE A 470 8.92 17.38 -12.19
N ILE A 471 9.71 17.17 -13.26
CA ILE A 471 11.03 17.78 -13.43
C ILE A 471 10.91 19.31 -13.49
N VAL A 472 9.99 19.83 -14.29
CA VAL A 472 9.79 21.27 -14.51
C VAL A 472 9.16 21.95 -13.28
N GLY A 473 8.48 21.20 -12.40
CA GLY A 473 8.02 21.67 -11.09
C GLY A 473 9.13 21.72 -10.04
N GLY A 474 10.09 20.79 -10.09
CA GLY A 474 11.36 20.91 -9.36
C GLY A 474 12.16 22.17 -9.74
N MET A 475 11.95 22.68 -10.95
CA MET A 475 12.49 23.97 -11.43
C MET A 475 11.59 25.18 -11.09
N GLY A 476 10.52 25.00 -10.33
CA GLY A 476 9.62 26.08 -9.87
C GLY A 476 8.61 26.60 -10.91
N SER A 477 8.38 25.89 -12.01
CA SER A 477 7.47 26.36 -13.06
C SER A 477 5.98 26.26 -12.69
N ALA A 478 5.23 27.34 -12.89
CA ALA A 478 3.78 27.38 -12.72
C ALA A 478 3.01 26.41 -13.65
N GLN A 479 3.61 25.94 -14.75
CA GLN A 479 2.99 24.99 -15.67
C GLN A 479 3.09 23.53 -15.20
N ALA A 480 3.96 23.25 -14.22
CA ALA A 480 4.29 21.90 -13.76
C ALA A 480 3.06 21.09 -13.30
N SER A 481 2.18 21.71 -12.50
CA SER A 481 0.93 21.09 -12.05
C SER A 481 0.04 20.67 -13.23
N TRP A 482 -0.18 21.56 -14.20
CA TRP A 482 -0.98 21.26 -15.39
C TRP A 482 -0.38 20.15 -16.26
N MET A 483 0.94 20.14 -16.43
CA MET A 483 1.65 19.07 -17.15
C MET A 483 1.54 17.73 -16.43
N ALA A 484 1.74 17.71 -15.11
CA ALA A 484 1.68 16.48 -14.32
C ALA A 484 0.27 15.87 -14.32
N VAL A 485 -0.76 16.69 -14.04
CA VAL A 485 -2.16 16.24 -14.03
C VAL A 485 -2.62 15.84 -15.43
N GLY A 486 -2.30 16.62 -16.47
CA GLY A 486 -2.62 16.28 -17.86
C GLY A 486 -1.94 14.98 -18.32
N GLY A 487 -0.67 14.77 -17.94
CA GLY A 487 0.05 13.52 -18.19
C GLY A 487 -0.64 12.30 -17.58
N MET A 488 -1.15 12.41 -16.35
CA MET A 488 -1.92 11.33 -15.73
C MET A 488 -3.27 11.07 -16.41
N VAL A 489 -4.01 12.11 -16.82
CA VAL A 489 -5.26 11.93 -17.57
C VAL A 489 -5.00 11.18 -18.89
N VAL A 490 -3.94 11.55 -19.62
CA VAL A 490 -3.53 10.85 -20.86
C VAL A 490 -3.08 9.41 -20.56
N TYR A 491 -2.31 9.20 -19.49
CA TYR A 491 -1.87 7.86 -19.07
C TYR A 491 -3.06 6.93 -18.78
N PHE A 492 -3.99 7.34 -17.91
CA PHE A 492 -5.16 6.53 -17.56
C PHE A 492 -6.13 6.36 -18.72
N THR A 493 -6.26 7.35 -19.62
CA THR A 493 -7.01 7.19 -20.88
C THR A 493 -6.36 6.13 -21.76
N GLY A 494 -5.03 6.11 -21.87
CA GLY A 494 -4.29 5.06 -22.57
C GLY A 494 -4.47 3.67 -21.94
N CYS A 495 -4.42 3.57 -20.61
CA CYS A 495 -4.69 2.32 -19.88
C CYS A 495 -6.13 1.84 -20.09
N GLY A 496 -7.12 2.72 -19.95
CA GLY A 496 -8.54 2.42 -20.10
C GLY A 496 -8.92 2.03 -21.53
N THR A 497 -8.38 2.71 -22.53
CA THR A 497 -8.57 2.33 -23.95
C THR A 497 -7.89 1.01 -24.29
N ARG A 498 -6.74 0.68 -23.69
CA ARG A 498 -6.14 -0.66 -23.80
C ARG A 498 -7.07 -1.77 -23.28
N LEU A 499 -8.00 -1.47 -22.36
CA LEU A 499 -9.01 -2.45 -21.87
C LEU A 499 -10.12 -2.79 -22.89
N LEU A 500 -10.18 -2.10 -24.03
CA LEU A 500 -11.24 -2.27 -25.04
C LEU A 500 -10.85 -3.25 -26.17
N PHE A 501 -9.56 -3.54 -26.33
CA PHE A 501 -9.01 -4.43 -27.35
C PHE A 501 -8.75 -5.84 -26.76
N LYS A 502 -9.05 -6.91 -27.50
CA LYS A 502 -8.94 -8.31 -27.05
C LYS A 502 -7.59 -8.93 -27.42
#